data_AF-A0A926ZYR2-F1
#
_entry.id   AF-A0A926ZYR2-F1
#
_cell.length_a   1.000
_cell.length_b   1.000
_cell.length_c   1.000
_cell.angle_alpha   90.00
_cell.angle_beta   90.00
_cell.angle_gamma   90.00
#
_symmetry.space_group_name_H-M   'P 1'
#
loop_
_entity.id
_entity.type
_entity.pdbx_description
1 polymer ?
#
loop_
_entity_poly.entity_id
_entity_poly.type
_entity_poly.pdbx_seq_one_letter_code
_entity_poly.pdbx_strand_id
1 'polypeptide(L)'
;MNISLGEFERRHGINKGTVSKKARELGFDTTSGLSPEAYKSLKQALNVQGPVTVPQVTVESGNHCTSLAVPEFGGMQIDLTQFRDSSSLVIDDPLAVAQQFLAVADTVITALDQDAAAREARLQQTRQAREAVTAKAQEMQLEQRLYRERARAADVATTAESQTLANALAQLQSLGKPAAPGAGQL
;
A
#
# COMPACT_ATOMS: atom_id res chain seq x y z
N MET A 1 34.31 7.79 1.18
CA MET A 1 34.41 6.39 1.67
C MET A 1 35.20 5.59 0.66
N ASN A 2 36.25 4.90 1.10
CA ASN A 2 37.07 4.06 0.22
C ASN A 2 36.46 2.67 0.15
N ILE A 3 36.32 2.13 -1.06
CA ILE A 3 35.73 0.80 -1.27
C ILE A 3 36.87 -0.21 -1.29
N SER A 4 36.76 -1.30 -0.51
CA SER A 4 37.80 -2.34 -0.54
C SER A 4 37.79 -3.08 -1.89
N LEU A 5 38.95 -3.56 -2.34
CA LEU A 5 39.04 -4.36 -3.58
C LEU A 5 38.15 -5.61 -3.54
N GLY A 6 37.94 -6.19 -2.35
CA GLY A 6 37.06 -7.34 -2.20
C GLY A 6 35.57 -7.00 -2.30
N GLU A 7 35.20 -5.78 -1.94
CA GLU A 7 33.84 -5.30 -2.16
C GLU A 7 33.60 -4.96 -3.64
N PHE A 8 34.62 -4.48 -4.35
CA PHE A 8 34.56 -4.32 -5.81
C PHE A 8 34.36 -5.66 -6.52
N GLU A 9 35.12 -6.70 -6.15
CA GLU A 9 34.98 -8.05 -6.68
C GLU A 9 33.58 -8.63 -6.44
N ARG A 10 33.06 -8.51 -5.21
CA ARG A 10 31.70 -9.00 -4.90
C ARG A 10 30.61 -8.29 -5.69
N ARG A 11 30.77 -6.98 -5.93
CA ARG A 11 29.75 -6.17 -6.62
C ARG A 11 29.74 -6.38 -8.13
N HIS A 12 30.89 -6.69 -8.71
CA HIS A 12 31.06 -6.68 -10.17
C HIS A 12 31.54 -8.01 -10.75
N GLY A 13 31.83 -9.01 -9.91
CA GLY A 13 32.28 -10.35 -10.33
C GLY A 13 33.70 -10.40 -10.90
N ILE A 14 34.50 -9.35 -10.72
CA ILE A 14 35.85 -9.26 -11.28
C ILE A 14 36.90 -9.56 -10.21
N ASN A 15 37.78 -10.51 -10.52
CA ASN A 15 38.84 -10.94 -9.63
C ASN A 15 39.69 -9.75 -9.14
N LYS A 16 39.94 -9.68 -7.83
CA LYS A 16 40.73 -8.61 -7.18
C LYS A 16 42.10 -8.40 -7.83
N GLY A 17 42.74 -9.47 -8.33
CA GLY A 17 44.04 -9.39 -9.01
C GLY A 17 43.96 -8.56 -10.30
N THR A 18 42.88 -8.71 -11.07
CA THR A 18 42.62 -7.94 -12.29
C THR A 18 42.35 -6.46 -11.98
N VAL A 19 41.54 -6.20 -10.94
CA VAL A 19 41.22 -4.83 -10.49
C VAL A 19 42.47 -4.11 -9.96
N SER A 20 43.30 -4.78 -9.16
CA SER A 20 44.54 -4.22 -8.62
C SER A 20 45.57 -3.93 -9.71
N LYS A 21 45.73 -4.85 -10.68
CA LYS A 21 46.60 -4.64 -11.84
C LYS A 21 46.15 -3.42 -12.66
N LYS A 22 44.84 -3.31 -12.93
CA LYS A 22 44.30 -2.20 -13.71
C LYS A 22 44.38 -0.86 -12.99
N ALA A 23 44.23 -0.86 -11.66
CA ALA A 23 44.36 0.34 -10.84
C ALA A 23 45.80 0.89 -10.89
N ARG A 24 46.79 -0.01 -10.85
CA ARG A 24 48.21 0.35 -10.98
C ARG A 24 48.55 0.87 -12.37
N GLU A 25 47.98 0.28 -13.43
CA GLU A 25 48.13 0.79 -14.81
C GLU A 25 47.57 2.22 -14.97
N LEU A 26 46.54 2.56 -14.21
CA LEU A 26 45.91 3.89 -14.20
C LEU A 26 46.53 4.86 -13.17
N GLY A 27 47.59 4.45 -12.46
CA GLY A 27 48.31 5.29 -11.50
C GLY A 27 47.63 5.48 -10.14
N PHE A 28 46.65 4.64 -9.78
CA PHE A 28 45.95 4.74 -8.49
C PHE A 28 46.60 3.84 -7.42
N ASP A 29 46.80 4.38 -6.22
CA ASP A 29 47.22 3.62 -5.05
C ASP A 29 46.02 2.89 -4.42
N THR A 30 46.13 1.56 -4.30
CA THR A 30 45.08 0.69 -3.75
C THR A 30 45.35 0.23 -2.33
N THR A 31 46.43 0.70 -1.68
CA THR A 31 46.92 0.19 -0.39
C THR A 31 45.94 0.44 0.76
N SER A 32 45.16 1.53 0.70
CA SER A 32 44.12 1.89 1.67
C SER A 32 42.69 1.69 1.15
N GLY A 33 42.53 0.96 0.04
CA GLY A 33 41.26 0.78 -0.68
C GLY A 33 41.12 1.71 -1.90
N LEU A 34 40.05 1.54 -2.66
CA LEU A 34 39.76 2.32 -3.86
C LEU A 34 39.14 3.67 -3.48
N SER A 35 39.80 4.76 -3.87
CA SER A 35 39.23 6.10 -3.81
C SER A 35 38.01 6.22 -4.74
N PRO A 36 37.08 7.16 -4.51
CA PRO A 36 35.89 7.34 -5.35
C PRO A 36 36.24 7.63 -6.82
N GLU A 37 37.33 8.36 -7.06
CA GLU A 37 37.83 8.67 -8.39
C GLU A 37 38.43 7.43 -9.07
N ALA A 38 39.26 6.66 -8.34
CA ALA A 38 39.81 5.40 -8.83
C ALA A 38 38.70 4.39 -9.17
N TYR A 39 37.64 4.35 -8.35
CA TYR A 39 36.47 3.50 -8.57
C TYR A 39 35.73 3.85 -9.88
N LYS A 40 35.55 5.14 -10.19
CA LYS A 40 34.90 5.59 -11.42
C LYS A 40 35.77 5.30 -12.65
N SER A 41 37.06 5.57 -12.58
CA SER A 41 38.02 5.31 -13.66
C SER A 41 38.19 3.82 -13.93
N LEU A 42 38.21 2.98 -12.90
CA LEU A 42 38.25 1.52 -13.04
C LEU A 42 36.97 0.95 -13.63
N LYS A 43 35.81 1.48 -13.26
CA LYS A 43 34.53 1.09 -13.88
C LYS A 43 34.52 1.35 -15.38
N GLN A 44 34.98 2.53 -15.79
CA GLN A 44 35.07 2.89 -17.21
C GLN A 44 36.11 2.01 -17.93
N ALA A 45 37.30 1.84 -17.34
CA ALA A 45 38.40 1.10 -17.97
C ALA A 45 38.17 -0.42 -18.06
N LEU A 46 37.40 -0.99 -17.13
CA LEU A 46 37.03 -2.42 -17.13
C LEU A 46 35.65 -2.68 -17.78
N ASN A 47 35.06 -1.64 -18.39
CA ASN A 47 33.71 -1.64 -18.99
C ASN A 47 32.64 -2.27 -18.08
N VAL A 48 32.77 -2.00 -16.78
CA VAL A 48 31.89 -2.54 -15.75
C VAL A 48 30.74 -1.58 -15.60
N GLN A 49 29.62 -1.90 -16.23
CA GLN A 49 28.38 -1.21 -15.99
C GLN A 49 28.03 -1.37 -14.51
N GLY A 50 28.09 -0.26 -13.77
CA GLY A 50 27.61 -0.24 -12.39
C GLY A 50 26.11 -0.55 -12.34
N PRO A 51 25.55 -0.82 -11.16
CA PRO A 51 24.10 -0.91 -11.01
C PRO A 51 23.50 0.38 -11.56
N VAL A 52 22.65 0.20 -12.57
CA VAL A 52 21.98 1.23 -13.35
C VAL A 52 21.21 2.13 -12.37
N THR A 53 21.64 3.37 -12.20
CA THR A 53 20.82 4.40 -11.57
C THR A 53 19.79 4.85 -12.58
N VAL A 54 18.63 4.19 -12.55
CA VAL A 54 17.48 4.43 -13.40
C VAL A 54 16.93 5.84 -13.16
N PRO A 55 16.80 6.71 -14.18
CA PRO A 55 16.06 7.96 -14.03
C PRO A 55 14.55 7.65 -13.95
N GLN A 56 13.93 8.00 -12.82
CA GLN A 56 12.49 7.90 -12.63
C GLN A 56 11.79 9.04 -13.38
N VAL A 57 10.93 8.69 -14.34
CA VAL A 57 9.86 9.59 -14.77
C VAL A 57 8.59 9.19 -14.03
N THR A 58 8.07 10.13 -13.23
CA THR A 58 6.82 9.99 -12.50
C THR A 58 5.67 10.35 -13.43
N VAL A 59 4.76 9.41 -13.69
CA VAL A 59 3.48 9.70 -14.31
C VAL A 59 2.41 9.64 -13.22
N GLU A 60 1.78 10.78 -12.93
CA GLU A 60 0.70 10.86 -11.96
C GLU A 60 -0.60 10.35 -12.58
N SER A 61 -1.03 9.15 -12.20
CA SER A 61 -2.43 8.75 -12.26
C SER A 61 -2.94 8.67 -10.83
N GLY A 62 -3.99 9.44 -10.54
CA GLY A 62 -4.55 9.58 -9.20
C GLY A 62 -4.74 8.24 -8.48
N ASN A 63 -3.97 8.07 -7.41
CA ASN A 63 -4.15 7.16 -6.27
C ASN A 63 -3.46 5.77 -6.19
N HIS A 64 -2.56 5.31 -7.07
CA HIS A 64 -1.62 4.21 -6.72
C HIS A 64 -0.34 4.21 -7.57
N CYS A 65 0.84 4.13 -6.92
CA CYS A 65 2.15 4.02 -7.57
C CYS A 65 2.44 2.56 -7.96
N THR A 66 2.67 2.29 -9.24
CA THR A 66 3.33 1.06 -9.69
C THR A 66 4.47 1.44 -10.63
N SER A 67 5.69 1.04 -10.27
CA SER A 67 6.92 1.33 -11.01
C SER A 67 7.13 0.27 -12.09
N LEU A 68 6.93 0.63 -13.36
CA LEU A 68 7.30 -0.21 -14.49
C LEU A 68 8.66 0.24 -15.03
N ALA A 69 9.62 -0.68 -15.10
CA ALA A 69 10.92 -0.42 -15.71
C ALA A 69 10.78 -0.43 -17.24
N VAL A 70 11.03 0.71 -17.88
CA VAL A 70 11.10 0.83 -19.35
C VAL A 70 12.50 0.40 -19.82
N PRO A 71 12.65 -0.31 -20.94
CA PRO A 71 13.97 -0.58 -21.54
C PRO A 71 14.62 0.73 -22.00
N GLU A 72 15.85 1.01 -21.53
CA GLU A 72 16.59 2.21 -21.91
C GLU A 72 16.94 2.23 -23.41
N PHE A 73 16.62 3.33 -24.10
CA PHE A 73 17.29 3.76 -25.33
C PHE A 73 18.70 4.29 -25.02
N GLY A 74 19.52 3.49 -24.35
CA GLY A 74 20.86 3.85 -23.93
C GLY A 74 21.85 3.80 -25.09
N GLY A 75 22.16 4.96 -25.69
CA GLY A 75 23.33 5.10 -26.58
C GLY A 75 23.18 6.00 -27.81
N MET A 76 22.02 6.62 -28.06
CA MET A 76 21.87 7.47 -29.25
C MET A 76 22.48 8.85 -29.02
N GLN A 77 23.74 9.05 -29.43
CA GLN A 77 24.29 10.40 -29.63
C GLN A 77 23.63 11.04 -30.85
N ILE A 78 22.63 11.88 -30.59
CA ILE A 78 21.99 12.69 -31.64
C ILE A 78 22.89 13.90 -31.90
N ASP A 79 23.72 13.81 -32.93
CA ASP A 79 24.48 14.94 -33.44
C ASP A 79 23.59 15.78 -34.37
N LEU A 80 23.11 16.91 -33.84
CA LEU A 80 22.21 17.83 -34.53
C LEU A 80 22.87 18.58 -35.70
N THR A 81 24.17 18.39 -35.94
CA THR A 81 24.85 18.92 -37.13
C THR A 81 24.50 18.17 -38.42
N GLN A 82 23.87 16.99 -38.32
CA GLN A 82 23.47 16.15 -39.46
C GLN A 82 22.16 16.60 -40.13
N PHE A 83 21.44 17.56 -39.54
CA PHE A 83 20.21 18.13 -40.10
C PHE A 83 20.44 19.18 -41.19
N ARG A 84 21.70 19.51 -41.52
CA ARG A 84 21.98 20.66 -42.38
C ARG A 84 22.05 20.36 -43.88
N ASP A 85 22.25 19.13 -44.33
CA ASP A 85 22.03 18.79 -45.75
C ASP A 85 22.00 17.27 -45.93
N SER A 86 20.86 16.78 -46.43
CA SER A 86 20.65 15.43 -46.99
C SER A 86 21.42 14.27 -46.33
N SER A 87 20.86 13.67 -45.28
CA SER A 87 21.27 12.34 -44.83
C SER A 87 20.04 11.44 -44.76
N SER A 88 20.10 10.32 -45.50
CA SER A 88 19.12 9.25 -45.38
C SER A 88 19.14 8.74 -43.93
N LEU A 89 17.96 8.63 -43.32
CA LEU A 89 17.80 8.03 -42.01
C LEU A 89 18.23 6.55 -42.09
N VAL A 90 19.50 6.26 -41.78
CA VAL A 90 20.00 4.88 -41.68
C VAL A 90 19.65 4.38 -40.30
N ILE A 91 18.51 3.70 -40.20
CA ILE A 91 18.23 2.83 -39.06
C ILE A 91 19.03 1.56 -39.32
N ASP A 92 20.05 1.28 -38.50
CA ASP A 92 20.95 0.14 -38.69
C ASP A 92 20.20 -1.20 -38.75
N ASP A 93 19.12 -1.33 -37.97
CA ASP A 93 18.17 -2.44 -38.06
C ASP A 93 16.73 -1.97 -37.75
N PRO A 94 15.93 -1.60 -38.77
CA PRO A 94 14.56 -1.13 -38.58
C PRO A 94 13.64 -2.24 -38.05
N LEU A 95 13.99 -3.51 -38.24
CA LEU A 95 13.22 -4.63 -37.74
C LEU A 95 13.41 -4.79 -36.22
N ALA A 96 14.64 -4.59 -35.72
CA ALA A 96 14.91 -4.61 -34.28
C ALA A 96 14.16 -3.51 -33.51
N VAL A 97 14.09 -2.30 -34.08
CA VAL A 97 13.33 -1.18 -33.47
C VAL A 97 11.83 -1.47 -33.47
N ALA A 98 11.29 -2.02 -34.56
CA ALA A 98 9.89 -2.41 -34.63
C ALA A 98 9.54 -3.52 -33.61
N GLN A 99 10.42 -4.51 -33.44
CA GLN A 99 10.25 -5.58 -32.45
C GLN A 99 10.26 -5.06 -31.01
N GLN A 100 11.15 -4.11 -30.69
CA GLN A 100 11.17 -3.47 -29.37
C GLN A 100 9.91 -2.64 -29.13
N PHE A 101 9.45 -1.90 -30.13
CA PHE A 101 8.21 -1.13 -30.01
C PHE A 101 7.00 -2.03 -29.74
N LEU A 102 6.89 -3.16 -30.46
CA LEU A 102 5.83 -4.14 -30.23
C LEU A 102 5.92 -4.75 -28.83
N ALA A 103 7.11 -5.12 -28.36
CA ALA A 103 7.29 -5.66 -27.01
C ALA A 103 6.89 -4.64 -25.90
N VAL A 104 7.20 -3.36 -26.11
CA VAL A 104 6.76 -2.29 -25.20
C VAL A 104 5.24 -2.10 -25.28
N ALA A 105 4.66 -2.12 -26.47
CA ALA A 105 3.20 -2.03 -26.64
C ALA A 105 2.47 -3.18 -25.94
N ASP A 106 2.95 -4.42 -26.08
CA ASP A 106 2.39 -5.60 -25.42
C ASP A 106 2.47 -5.48 -23.89
N THR A 107 3.58 -4.92 -23.38
CA THR A 107 3.75 -4.68 -21.94
C THR A 107 2.76 -3.62 -21.45
N VAL A 108 2.55 -2.55 -22.21
CA VAL A 108 1.58 -1.49 -21.87
C VAL A 108 0.15 -2.04 -21.90
N ILE A 109 -0.22 -2.83 -22.91
CA ILE A 109 -1.54 -3.47 -23.00
C ILE A 109 -1.77 -4.37 -21.79
N THR A 110 -0.79 -5.22 -21.46
CA THR A 110 -0.87 -6.11 -20.30
C THR A 110 -1.02 -5.32 -18.99
N ALA A 111 -0.30 -4.20 -18.83
CA ALA A 111 -0.41 -3.35 -17.65
C ALA A 111 -1.78 -2.67 -17.54
N LEU A 112 -2.36 -2.25 -18.68
CA LEU A 112 -3.70 -1.67 -18.72
C LEU A 112 -4.78 -2.69 -18.33
N ASP A 113 -4.67 -3.93 -18.83
CA ASP A 113 -5.61 -5.01 -18.47
C ASP A 113 -5.52 -5.35 -16.97
N GLN A 114 -4.31 -5.37 -16.41
CA GLN A 114 -4.11 -5.58 -14.97
C GLN A 114 -4.70 -4.44 -14.13
N ASP A 115 -4.52 -3.18 -14.53
CA ASP A 115 -5.12 -2.04 -13.83
C ASP A 115 -6.66 -2.09 -13.91
N ALA A 116 -7.22 -2.41 -15.08
CA ALA A 116 -8.66 -2.58 -15.24
C ALA A 116 -9.22 -3.67 -14.31
N ALA A 117 -8.57 -4.85 -14.28
CA ALA A 117 -8.95 -5.95 -13.40
C ALA A 117 -8.83 -5.57 -11.91
N ALA A 118 -7.78 -4.84 -11.52
CA ALA A 118 -7.59 -4.38 -10.15
C ALA A 118 -8.68 -3.38 -9.73
N ARG A 119 -9.06 -2.45 -10.62
CA ARG A 119 -10.16 -1.50 -10.37
C ARG A 119 -11.49 -2.23 -10.21
N GLU A 120 -11.76 -3.21 -11.07
CA GLU A 120 -12.99 -4.01 -10.98
C GLU A 120 -13.04 -4.81 -9.67
N ALA A 121 -11.96 -5.48 -9.29
CA ALA A 121 -11.86 -6.21 -8.04
C ALA A 121 -12.09 -5.28 -6.83
N ARG A 122 -11.49 -4.08 -6.83
CA ARG A 122 -11.70 -3.09 -5.76
C ARG A 122 -13.16 -2.62 -5.68
N LEU A 123 -13.81 -2.43 -6.83
CA LEU A 123 -15.21 -2.05 -6.89
C LEU A 123 -16.12 -3.17 -6.36
N GLN A 124 -15.84 -4.43 -6.72
CA GLN A 124 -16.57 -5.60 -6.18
C GLN A 124 -16.39 -5.73 -4.66
N GLN A 125 -15.17 -5.60 -4.14
CA GLN A 125 -14.91 -5.61 -2.70
C GLN A 125 -15.65 -4.47 -1.97
N THR A 126 -15.68 -3.28 -2.56
CA THR A 126 -16.40 -2.13 -1.99
C THR A 126 -17.91 -2.38 -1.94
N ARG A 127 -18.48 -3.00 -2.99
CA ARG A 127 -19.91 -3.39 -3.02
C ARG A 127 -20.23 -4.42 -1.93
N GLN A 128 -19.41 -5.45 -1.79
CA GLN A 128 -19.57 -6.48 -0.75
C GLN A 128 -19.49 -5.88 0.65
N ALA A 129 -18.50 -5.01 0.90
CA ALA A 129 -18.35 -4.32 2.18
C ALA A 129 -19.58 -3.44 2.51
N ARG A 130 -20.10 -2.69 1.52
CA ARG A 130 -21.31 -1.88 1.68
C ARG A 130 -22.53 -2.74 2.04
N GLU A 131 -22.70 -3.87 1.37
CA GLU A 131 -23.80 -4.81 1.64
C GLU A 131 -23.71 -5.39 3.05
N ALA A 132 -22.51 -5.83 3.46
CA ALA A 132 -22.28 -6.35 4.81
C ALA A 132 -22.55 -5.30 5.90
N VAL A 133 -22.10 -4.05 5.71
CA VAL A 133 -22.38 -2.95 6.65
C VAL A 133 -23.87 -2.66 6.72
N THR A 134 -24.56 -2.66 5.58
CA THR A 134 -26.00 -2.41 5.52
C THR A 134 -26.78 -3.51 6.24
N ALA A 135 -26.42 -4.78 6.02
CA ALA A 135 -27.01 -5.92 6.73
C ALA A 135 -26.80 -5.82 8.25
N LYS A 136 -25.58 -5.49 8.70
CA LYS A 136 -25.30 -5.35 10.13
C LYS A 136 -26.04 -4.15 10.76
N ALA A 137 -26.18 -3.06 10.03
CA ALA A 137 -26.96 -1.91 10.49
C ALA A 137 -28.44 -2.27 10.68
N GLN A 138 -29.02 -3.05 9.76
CA GLN A 138 -30.39 -3.55 9.89
C GLN A 138 -30.55 -4.49 11.10
N GLU A 139 -29.61 -5.42 11.29
CA GLU A 139 -29.58 -6.31 12.45
C GLU A 139 -29.54 -5.51 13.77
N MET A 140 -28.66 -4.52 13.86
CA MET A 140 -28.55 -3.66 15.04
C MET A 140 -29.84 -2.86 15.30
N GLN A 141 -30.51 -2.37 14.25
CA GLN A 141 -31.80 -1.69 14.40
C GLN A 141 -32.87 -2.62 14.97
N LEU A 142 -32.90 -3.88 14.53
CA LEU A 142 -33.82 -4.89 15.07
C LEU A 142 -33.51 -5.19 16.53
N GLU A 143 -32.25 -5.40 16.89
CA GLU A 143 -31.82 -5.63 18.27
C GLU A 143 -32.17 -4.45 19.18
N GLN A 144 -31.96 -3.22 18.75
CA GLN A 144 -32.32 -2.02 19.51
C GLN A 144 -33.83 -1.95 19.78
N ARG A 145 -34.67 -2.28 18.79
CA ARG A 145 -36.13 -2.33 18.98
C ARG A 145 -36.50 -3.41 20.00
N LEU A 146 -35.92 -4.60 19.86
CA LEU A 146 -36.17 -5.72 20.77
C LEU A 146 -35.71 -5.42 22.20
N TYR A 147 -34.58 -4.74 22.36
CA TYR A 147 -34.12 -4.25 23.66
C TYR A 147 -35.10 -3.25 24.27
N ARG A 148 -35.56 -2.25 23.50
CA ARG A 148 -36.53 -1.26 23.99
C ARG A 148 -37.84 -1.90 24.44
N GLU A 149 -38.34 -2.88 23.70
CA GLU A 149 -39.54 -3.64 24.10
C GLU A 149 -39.31 -4.42 25.40
N ARG A 150 -38.17 -5.10 25.54
CA ARG A 150 -37.82 -5.82 26.78
C ARG A 150 -37.68 -4.89 27.98
N ALA A 151 -37.02 -3.75 27.81
CA ALA A 151 -36.88 -2.74 28.86
C ALA A 151 -38.25 -2.22 29.31
N ARG A 152 -39.11 -1.87 28.34
CA ARG A 152 -40.48 -1.43 28.64
C ARG A 152 -41.29 -2.50 29.39
N ALA A 153 -41.19 -3.76 28.98
CA ALA A 153 -41.86 -4.86 29.67
C ALA A 153 -41.35 -5.03 31.11
N ALA A 154 -40.04 -4.91 31.33
CA ALA A 154 -39.45 -4.94 32.66
C ALA A 154 -39.95 -3.78 33.53
N ASP A 155 -39.98 -2.55 33.00
CA ASP A 155 -40.46 -1.37 33.73
C ASP A 155 -41.93 -1.50 34.15
N VAL A 156 -42.79 -2.03 33.26
CA VAL A 156 -44.19 -2.32 33.56
C VAL A 156 -44.31 -3.36 34.67
N ALA A 157 -43.54 -4.45 34.58
CA ALA A 157 -43.53 -5.50 35.61
C ALA A 157 -43.06 -4.96 36.96
N THR A 158 -41.95 -4.20 37.00
CA THR A 158 -41.42 -3.59 38.22
C THR A 158 -42.43 -2.62 38.84
N THR A 159 -43.13 -1.84 38.02
CA THR A 159 -44.17 -0.91 38.50
C THR A 159 -45.34 -1.68 39.13
N ALA A 160 -45.81 -2.74 38.48
CA ALA A 160 -46.90 -3.58 38.98
C ALA A 160 -46.54 -4.27 40.31
N GLU A 161 -45.34 -4.84 40.41
CA GLU A 161 -44.85 -5.46 41.64
C GLU A 161 -44.69 -4.44 42.77
N SER A 162 -44.14 -3.25 42.46
CA SER A 162 -43.99 -2.16 43.45
C SER A 162 -45.33 -1.67 43.97
N GLN A 163 -46.33 -1.53 43.10
CA GLN A 163 -47.68 -1.15 43.51
C GLN A 163 -48.33 -2.23 44.37
N THR A 164 -48.13 -3.50 44.01
CA THR A 164 -48.63 -4.65 44.78
C THR A 164 -48.02 -4.68 46.18
N LEU A 165 -46.70 -4.48 46.28
CA LEU A 165 -45.99 -4.39 47.55
C LEU A 165 -46.49 -3.20 48.39
N ALA A 166 -46.65 -2.02 47.78
CA ALA A 166 -47.15 -0.83 48.46
C ALA A 166 -48.57 -1.06 49.02
N ASN A 167 -49.45 -1.70 48.24
CA ASN A 167 -50.80 -2.07 48.68
C ASN A 167 -50.77 -3.07 49.84
N ALA A 168 -49.91 -4.10 49.78
CA ALA A 168 -49.75 -5.07 50.86
C ALA A 168 -49.24 -4.42 52.16
N LEU A 169 -48.26 -3.51 52.05
CA LEU A 169 -47.76 -2.74 53.20
C LEU A 169 -48.85 -1.83 53.79
N ALA A 170 -49.64 -1.16 52.96
CA ALA A 170 -50.75 -0.34 53.42
C ALA A 170 -51.83 -1.18 54.15
N GLN A 171 -52.14 -2.38 53.65
CA GLN A 171 -53.05 -3.31 54.32
C GLN A 171 -52.52 -3.75 55.69
N LEU A 172 -51.25 -4.14 55.79
CA LEU A 172 -50.63 -4.51 57.07
C LEU A 172 -50.67 -3.36 58.08
N GLN A 173 -50.40 -2.12 57.64
CA GLN A 173 -50.50 -0.94 58.49
C GLN A 173 -51.94 -0.69 58.98
N SER A 174 -52.95 -0.97 58.14
CA SER A 174 -54.35 -0.82 58.53
C SER A 174 -54.79 -1.87 59.56
N LEU A 175 -54.24 -3.09 59.50
CA LEU A 175 -54.51 -4.16 60.48
C LEU A 175 -53.77 -3.96 61.80
N GLY A 176 -52.62 -3.29 61.78
CA GLY A 176 -51.83 -2.96 62.96
C GLY A 176 -52.35 -1.77 63.77
N LYS A 177 -53.31 -0.99 63.25
CA LYS A 177 -54.01 0.03 64.04
C LYS A 177 -55.15 -0.65 64.81
N PRO A 178 -55.07 -0.78 66.16
CA PRO A 178 -56.18 -1.33 66.92
C PRO A 178 -57.42 -0.48 66.67
N ALA A 179 -58.54 -1.15 66.34
CA ALA A 179 -59.84 -0.50 66.27
C ALA A 179 -60.04 0.27 67.58
N ALA A 180 -60.19 1.59 67.49
CA ALA A 180 -60.54 2.41 68.64
C ALA A 180 -61.77 1.76 69.28
N PRO A 181 -61.69 1.30 70.54
CA PRO A 181 -62.83 0.67 71.19
C PRO A 181 -63.96 1.70 71.21
N GLY A 182 -65.13 1.22 70.77
CA GLY A 182 -66.26 2.05 70.41
C GLY A 182 -66.58 3.13 71.43
N ALA A 183 -66.88 4.31 70.89
CA ALA A 183 -67.92 5.17 71.43
C ALA A 183 -69.22 4.33 71.53
N GLY A 184 -69.41 3.68 72.68
CA GLY A 184 -70.55 2.84 73.00
C GLY A 184 -71.10 3.25 74.36
N GLN A 185 -72.04 4.18 74.32
CA GLN A 185 -73.28 4.22 75.12
C GLN A 185 -73.20 3.77 76.59
N LEU A 186 -73.11 4.74 77.51
CA LEU A 186 -74.17 5.18 78.45
C LEU A 186 -73.55 5.96 79.62
#